data_AF-A0A2V6YWP8-F1
#
_entry.id   AF-A0A2V6YWP8-F1
#
_cell.length_a   1.000
_cell.length_b   1.000
_cell.length_c   1.000
_cell.angle_alpha   90.00
_cell.angle_beta   90.00
_cell.angle_gamma   90.00
#
_symmetry.space_group_name_H-M   'P 1'
#
loop_
_entity.id
_entity.type
_entity.pdbx_description
1 polymer ?
#
loop_
_entity_poly.entity_id
_entity_poly.type
_entity_poly.pdbx_seq_one_letter_code
_entity_poly.pdbx_strand_id
1 'polypeptide(L)'
;MKNTAGCVVAVLVLGSVLGSAIEGQAANLEVQFIDMTNNLLATCRDNAACDSAGAVGTIIFNLAVAGASAEGVATAAPGPFGLTLLYDVGGAAANSYRIAISEDNLSGSSLVWTGGVGGTQSGIDTTSFDLFAHTGNVKFLGNTGVCQAGPFSGTTFGPAAARCESLPFSATAFSLTELVDISGVQRATGVSLFTVGTVDVPESGTLLLLASGLAATGMYGRGRAFRAREK
;
A
#
# COMPACT_ATOMS: atom_id res chain seq x y z
N MET A 1 -35.31 -44.68 34.72
CA MET A 1 -35.52 -44.33 33.31
C MET A 1 -35.68 -42.82 33.20
N LYS A 2 -34.85 -42.15 32.39
CA LYS A 2 -35.00 -40.79 31.81
C LYS A 2 -35.07 -39.61 32.79
N ASN A 3 -34.48 -38.43 32.55
CA ASN A 3 -33.58 -37.91 31.52
C ASN A 3 -32.95 -36.65 32.12
N THR A 4 -31.63 -36.53 32.09
CA THR A 4 -30.89 -35.31 32.46
C THR A 4 -30.97 -34.35 31.27
N ALA A 5 -31.76 -33.29 31.37
CA ALA A 5 -31.79 -32.23 30.36
C ALA A 5 -30.62 -31.27 30.59
N GLY A 6 -29.50 -31.53 29.92
CA GLY A 6 -28.40 -30.59 29.80
C GLY A 6 -28.83 -29.40 28.93
N CYS A 7 -28.83 -28.20 29.51
CA CYS A 7 -29.00 -26.95 28.79
C CYS A 7 -27.71 -26.71 27.98
N VAL A 8 -27.72 -27.11 26.71
CA VAL A 8 -26.64 -26.78 25.77
C VAL A 8 -26.81 -25.31 25.41
N VAL A 9 -26.00 -24.46 26.05
CA VAL A 9 -25.76 -23.09 25.59
C VAL A 9 -25.04 -23.21 24.25
N ALA A 10 -25.79 -23.04 23.16
CA ALA A 10 -25.20 -22.80 21.85
C ALA A 10 -24.51 -21.43 21.89
N VAL A 11 -23.22 -21.43 22.24
CA VAL A 11 -22.36 -20.27 22.00
C VAL A 11 -22.20 -20.19 20.49
N LEU A 12 -23.03 -19.38 19.85
CA LEU A 12 -22.85 -18.96 18.48
C LEU A 12 -21.59 -18.10 18.45
N VAL A 13 -20.44 -18.72 18.22
CA VAL A 13 -19.20 -17.99 17.89
C VAL A 13 -19.42 -17.36 16.52
N LEU A 14 -19.96 -16.14 16.51
CA LEU A 14 -19.82 -15.23 15.37
C LEU A 14 -18.32 -14.94 15.27
N GLY A 15 -17.61 -15.78 14.52
CA GLY A 15 -16.26 -15.48 14.09
C GLY A 15 -16.33 -14.19 13.29
N SER A 16 -15.82 -13.10 13.85
CA SER A 16 -15.44 -11.94 13.08
C SER A 16 -14.42 -12.44 12.06
N VAL A 17 -14.82 -12.52 10.79
CA VAL A 17 -13.88 -12.65 9.69
C VAL A 17 -13.22 -11.29 9.58
N LEU A 18 -12.30 -10.99 10.50
CA LEU A 18 -11.23 -10.04 10.23
C LEU A 18 -10.58 -10.58 8.96
N GLY A 19 -10.84 -9.91 7.84
CA GLY A 19 -10.22 -10.27 6.57
C GLY A 19 -8.73 -10.36 6.80
N SER A 20 -8.20 -11.57 6.76
CA SER A 20 -6.78 -11.83 6.98
C SER A 20 -6.03 -11.13 5.86
N ALA A 21 -5.39 -10.01 6.18
CA ALA A 21 -4.42 -9.40 5.31
C ALA A 21 -3.29 -10.40 5.10
N ILE A 22 -2.98 -10.75 3.85
CA ILE A 22 -1.73 -11.45 3.54
C ILE A 22 -0.69 -10.34 3.48
N GLU A 23 0.21 -10.35 4.47
CA GLU A 23 1.32 -9.41 4.59
C GLU A 23 2.28 -9.54 3.41
N GLY A 24 2.91 -8.41 3.06
CA GLY A 24 3.94 -8.34 2.04
C GLY A 24 4.92 -9.50 2.17
N GLN A 25 4.98 -10.32 1.13
CA GLN A 25 5.88 -11.45 1.05
C GLN A 25 7.05 -11.05 0.18
N ALA A 26 8.10 -10.60 0.83
CA ALA A 26 9.47 -10.55 0.35
C ALA A 26 9.86 -11.25 -0.96
N ALA A 27 9.55 -12.54 -1.12
CA ALA A 27 9.81 -13.33 -2.33
C ALA A 27 9.14 -12.77 -3.61
N ASN A 28 8.20 -11.85 -3.43
CA ASN A 28 7.40 -11.21 -4.44
C ASN A 28 7.84 -9.77 -4.74
N LEU A 29 8.90 -9.26 -4.10
CA LEU A 29 9.44 -7.94 -4.43
C LEU A 29 10.33 -8.02 -5.67
N GLU A 30 10.15 -7.08 -6.60
CA GLU A 30 10.98 -6.93 -7.79
C GLU A 30 11.22 -5.45 -8.11
N VAL A 31 12.44 -5.13 -8.53
CA VAL A 31 12.88 -3.80 -8.97
C VAL A 31 13.24 -3.85 -10.44
N GLN A 32 12.79 -2.87 -11.22
CA GLN A 32 13.16 -2.71 -12.63
C GLN A 32 13.79 -1.33 -12.86
N PHE A 33 14.81 -1.31 -13.71
CA PHE A 33 15.40 -0.08 -14.24
C PHE A 33 15.09 0.01 -15.73
N ILE A 34 14.42 1.08 -16.11
CA ILE A 34 13.81 1.25 -17.43
C ILE A 34 14.23 2.61 -17.98
N ASP A 35 14.51 2.72 -19.28
CA ASP A 35 14.56 4.04 -19.93
C ASP A 35 13.17 4.49 -20.37
N MET A 36 12.97 5.79 -20.58
CA MET A 36 11.64 6.30 -20.98
C MET A 36 11.25 5.98 -22.43
N THR A 37 12.07 5.22 -23.18
CA THR A 37 11.64 4.54 -24.41
C THR A 37 10.95 3.19 -24.13
N ASN A 38 10.77 2.87 -22.84
CA ASN A 38 10.26 1.62 -22.29
C ASN A 38 11.17 0.41 -22.55
N ASN A 39 12.47 0.64 -22.72
CA ASN A 39 13.42 -0.46 -22.78
C ASN A 39 13.81 -0.89 -21.36
N LEU A 40 13.60 -2.16 -21.04
CA LEU A 40 14.01 -2.74 -19.77
C LEU A 40 15.53 -2.90 -19.76
N LEU A 41 16.22 -2.13 -18.93
CA LEU A 41 17.67 -2.12 -18.83
C LEU A 41 18.18 -3.15 -17.81
N ALA A 42 17.45 -3.34 -16.71
CA ALA A 42 17.80 -4.30 -15.67
C ALA A 42 16.59 -4.70 -14.81
N THR A 43 16.68 -5.87 -14.18
CA THR A 43 15.72 -6.38 -13.19
C THR A 43 16.47 -6.97 -12.00
N CYS A 44 16.02 -6.64 -10.79
CA CYS A 44 16.52 -7.24 -9.57
C CYS A 44 15.38 -7.80 -8.71
N ARG A 45 15.60 -8.98 -8.13
CA ARG A 45 14.63 -9.71 -7.30
C ARG A 45 15.24 -10.02 -5.95
N ASP A 46 14.39 -10.20 -4.95
CA ASP A 46 14.82 -10.68 -3.63
C ASP A 46 15.57 -12.03 -3.78
N ASN A 47 16.75 -12.12 -3.17
CA ASN A 47 17.68 -13.24 -3.25
C ASN A 47 18.29 -13.51 -4.65
N ALA A 48 18.20 -12.55 -5.58
CA ALA A 48 18.93 -12.63 -6.86
C ALA A 48 20.39 -12.17 -6.70
N ALA A 49 21.24 -12.43 -7.71
CA ALA A 49 22.66 -12.07 -7.65
C ALA A 49 22.94 -10.56 -7.58
N CYS A 50 22.00 -9.73 -8.04
CA CYS A 50 22.06 -8.27 -7.93
C CYS A 50 21.57 -7.74 -6.58
N ASP A 51 21.00 -8.61 -5.74
CA ASP A 51 20.52 -8.31 -4.41
C ASP A 51 21.57 -8.76 -3.38
N SER A 52 22.00 -7.79 -2.57
CA SER A 52 22.98 -8.02 -1.51
C SER A 52 22.34 -8.02 -0.11
N ALA A 53 21.01 -7.93 -0.03
CA ALA A 53 20.30 -8.03 1.23
C ALA A 53 20.45 -9.42 1.84
N GLY A 54 20.67 -9.46 3.16
CA GLY A 54 20.64 -10.72 3.93
C GLY A 54 19.25 -11.05 4.49
N ALA A 55 18.27 -10.16 4.30
CA ALA A 55 16.94 -10.25 4.88
C ALA A 55 15.88 -10.27 3.78
N VAL A 56 15.01 -11.28 3.85
CA VAL A 56 13.87 -11.52 2.97
C VAL A 56 12.93 -10.30 3.02
N GLY A 57 12.68 -9.67 1.86
CA GLY A 57 11.77 -8.52 1.69
C GLY A 57 12.43 -7.17 1.71
N THR A 58 13.75 -7.20 1.67
CA THR A 58 14.61 -6.08 1.35
C THR A 58 15.40 -6.45 0.11
N ILE A 59 15.47 -5.57 -0.88
CA ILE A 59 16.39 -5.68 -2.00
C ILE A 59 17.40 -4.55 -1.86
N ILE A 60 18.69 -4.88 -1.67
CA ILE A 60 19.79 -3.92 -1.78
C ILE A 60 20.41 -4.12 -3.16
N PHE A 61 20.04 -3.25 -4.11
CA PHE A 61 20.46 -3.36 -5.49
C PHE A 61 21.61 -2.42 -5.81
N ASN A 62 22.55 -2.90 -6.62
CA ASN A 62 23.54 -2.08 -7.30
C ASN A 62 23.56 -2.50 -8.78
N LEU A 63 22.98 -1.64 -9.61
CA LEU A 63 22.76 -1.89 -11.03
C LEU A 63 23.64 -0.96 -11.85
N ALA A 64 24.62 -1.54 -12.55
CA ALA A 64 25.35 -0.85 -13.59
C ALA A 64 24.69 -1.14 -14.94
N VAL A 65 24.24 -0.08 -15.63
CA VAL A 65 23.65 -0.19 -16.98
C VAL A 65 24.43 0.70 -17.94
N ALA A 66 24.27 0.49 -19.25
CA ALA A 66 25.04 1.23 -20.25
C ALA A 66 24.78 2.74 -20.14
N GLY A 67 25.76 3.48 -19.62
CA GLY A 67 25.68 4.93 -19.45
C GLY A 67 24.78 5.40 -18.31
N ALA A 68 24.51 4.58 -17.28
CA ALA A 68 23.95 5.01 -15.99
C ALA A 68 24.25 3.96 -14.90
N SER A 69 24.14 4.36 -13.63
CA SER A 69 24.12 3.43 -12.50
C SER A 69 22.96 3.77 -11.59
N ALA A 70 22.34 2.75 -11.01
CA ALA A 70 21.29 2.89 -10.01
C ALA A 70 21.62 1.99 -8.83
N GLU A 71 21.73 2.59 -7.65
CA GLU A 71 21.86 1.86 -6.40
C GLU A 71 20.75 2.26 -5.45
N GLY A 72 20.36 1.36 -4.56
CA GLY A 72 19.26 1.64 -3.68
C GLY A 72 18.83 0.48 -2.81
N VAL A 73 17.85 0.78 -1.97
CA VAL A 73 17.21 -0.18 -1.08
C VAL A 73 15.72 -0.10 -1.32
N ALA A 74 15.14 -1.21 -1.76
CA ALA A 74 13.69 -1.38 -1.82
C ALA A 74 13.26 -2.27 -0.65
N THR A 75 12.27 -1.84 0.11
CA THR A 75 11.69 -2.66 1.20
C THR A 75 10.18 -2.66 1.11
N ALA A 76 9.58 -3.82 1.39
CA ALA A 76 8.21 -3.82 1.89
C ALA A 76 8.21 -3.15 3.27
N ALA A 77 7.38 -2.13 3.47
CA ALA A 77 7.35 -1.39 4.74
C ALA A 77 6.87 -2.29 5.91
N PRO A 78 7.10 -1.92 7.18
CA PRO A 78 6.59 -2.68 8.31
C PRO A 78 5.05 -2.64 8.34
N GLY A 79 4.42 -3.77 7.99
CA GLY A 79 2.98 -3.91 7.83
C GLY A 79 2.59 -4.29 6.41
N PRO A 80 1.39 -4.88 6.20
CA PRO A 80 1.12 -5.72 5.03
C PRO A 80 1.19 -5.04 3.64
N PHE A 81 1.17 -3.70 3.53
CA PHE A 81 1.01 -3.03 2.22
C PHE A 81 1.75 -1.69 2.08
N GLY A 82 3.03 -1.62 2.44
CA GLY A 82 3.83 -0.41 2.17
C GLY A 82 5.03 -0.68 1.27
N LEU A 83 5.41 0.32 0.48
CA LEU A 83 6.62 0.31 -0.34
C LEU A 83 7.53 1.46 0.08
N THR A 84 8.81 1.16 0.24
CA THR A 84 9.84 2.17 0.49
C THR A 84 10.95 1.98 -0.51
N LEU A 85 11.34 3.05 -1.19
CA LEU A 85 12.51 3.09 -2.06
C LEU A 85 13.47 4.16 -1.59
N LEU A 86 14.72 3.77 -1.36
CA LEU A 86 15.86 4.69 -1.33
C LEU A 86 16.65 4.47 -2.62
N TYR A 87 16.99 5.54 -3.35
CA TYR A 87 17.71 5.43 -4.61
C TYR A 87 18.78 6.52 -4.79
N ASP A 88 19.85 6.17 -5.50
CA ASP A 88 20.82 7.06 -6.13
C ASP A 88 20.98 6.62 -7.59
N VAL A 89 20.63 7.50 -8.52
CA VAL A 89 20.88 7.34 -9.95
C VAL A 89 22.01 8.28 -10.31
N GLY A 90 23.17 7.72 -10.64
CA GLY A 90 24.40 8.46 -10.87
C GLY A 90 25.00 8.26 -12.26
N GLY A 91 25.63 9.33 -12.76
CA GLY A 91 26.70 9.28 -13.77
C GLY A 91 26.25 8.94 -15.18
N ALA A 92 25.11 9.48 -15.60
CA ALA A 92 24.50 9.12 -16.88
C ALA A 92 24.70 10.12 -18.02
N ALA A 93 24.57 9.65 -19.26
CA ALA A 93 24.28 10.52 -20.39
C ALA A 93 22.90 11.16 -20.19
N ALA A 94 22.70 12.41 -20.64
CA ALA A 94 21.43 13.10 -20.51
C ALA A 94 20.29 12.27 -21.12
N ASN A 95 19.46 11.68 -20.26
CA ASN A 95 18.35 10.81 -20.63
C ASN A 95 17.27 10.84 -19.54
N SER A 96 16.15 10.16 -19.75
CA SER A 96 15.13 9.96 -18.74
C SER A 96 15.05 8.48 -18.37
N TYR A 97 14.98 8.23 -17.07
CA TYR A 97 14.99 6.90 -16.47
C TYR A 97 13.80 6.72 -15.55
N ARG A 98 13.41 5.46 -15.37
CA ARG A 98 12.36 5.01 -14.45
C ARG A 98 12.90 3.90 -13.57
N ILE A 99 12.74 4.07 -12.27
CA ILE A 99 12.87 2.96 -11.30
C ILE A 99 11.45 2.52 -10.99
N ALA A 100 11.16 1.24 -11.19
CA ALA A 100 9.89 0.66 -10.80
C ALA A 100 10.12 -0.40 -9.73
N ILE A 101 9.34 -0.38 -8.65
CA ILE A 101 9.29 -1.46 -7.67
C ILE A 101 7.89 -2.03 -7.67
N SER A 102 7.78 -3.35 -7.64
CA SER A 102 6.49 -3.99 -7.51
C SER A 102 6.52 -5.18 -6.56
N GLU A 103 5.43 -5.33 -5.82
CA GLU A 103 5.12 -6.47 -4.98
C GLU A 103 3.76 -7.04 -5.38
N ASP A 104 3.63 -8.37 -5.41
CA ASP A 104 2.39 -9.07 -5.73
C ASP A 104 1.99 -10.09 -4.65
N ASN A 105 0.83 -10.72 -4.84
CA ASN A 105 0.12 -11.57 -3.86
C ASN A 105 -0.30 -10.84 -2.58
N LEU A 106 -0.68 -9.58 -2.71
CA LEU A 106 -1.26 -8.80 -1.62
C LEU A 106 -2.78 -9.02 -1.58
N SER A 107 -3.39 -8.97 -0.39
CA SER A 107 -4.85 -9.03 -0.24
C SER A 107 -5.32 -8.22 0.96
N GLY A 108 -6.30 -7.35 0.80
CA GLY A 108 -6.77 -6.50 1.89
C GLY A 108 -8.04 -5.74 1.55
N SER A 109 -8.65 -5.11 2.56
CA SER A 109 -9.90 -4.37 2.46
C SER A 109 -9.82 -3.04 3.17
N SER A 110 -10.54 -2.04 2.66
CA SER A 110 -10.59 -0.68 3.19
C SER A 110 -9.20 -0.04 3.36
N LEU A 111 -8.28 -0.36 2.45
CA LEU A 111 -6.90 0.13 2.46
C LEU A 111 -6.84 1.58 2.00
N VAL A 112 -6.12 2.42 2.74
CA VAL A 112 -5.86 3.82 2.41
C VAL A 112 -4.37 4.07 2.58
N TRP A 113 -3.73 4.66 1.58
CA TRP A 113 -2.30 4.93 1.64
C TRP A 113 -2.01 6.38 2.00
N THR A 114 -0.89 6.56 2.68
CA THR A 114 -0.21 7.83 2.86
C THR A 114 1.19 7.72 2.28
N GLY A 115 1.68 8.80 1.68
CA GLY A 115 3.01 8.81 1.06
C GLY A 115 3.83 10.03 1.49
N GLY A 116 5.12 9.82 1.68
CA GLY A 116 6.12 10.88 1.81
C GLY A 116 7.24 10.67 0.80
N VAL A 117 7.66 11.74 0.13
CA VAL A 117 8.75 11.71 -0.85
C VAL A 117 9.73 12.84 -0.60
N GLY A 118 11.02 12.61 -0.84
CA GLY A 118 12.07 13.61 -0.67
C GLY A 118 13.33 13.25 -1.45
N GLY A 119 14.19 14.23 -1.73
CA GLY A 119 15.39 13.97 -2.52
C GLY A 119 16.21 15.19 -2.90
N THR A 120 17.30 14.91 -3.60
CA THR A 120 18.23 15.89 -4.19
C THR A 120 18.52 15.49 -5.63
N GLN A 121 18.47 16.44 -6.56
CA GLN A 121 18.67 16.21 -8.00
C GLN A 121 19.44 17.40 -8.61
N SER A 122 19.93 17.27 -9.86
CA SER A 122 20.54 18.42 -10.52
C SER A 122 19.49 19.46 -10.92
N GLY A 123 19.90 20.72 -11.13
CA GLY A 123 18.94 21.82 -11.39
C GLY A 123 18.16 21.70 -12.71
N ILE A 124 18.58 20.79 -13.60
CA ILE A 124 17.89 20.49 -14.86
C ILE A 124 17.03 19.22 -14.77
N ASP A 125 17.14 18.47 -13.67
CA ASP A 125 16.40 17.23 -13.49
C ASP A 125 14.99 17.53 -12.99
N THR A 126 14.07 16.61 -13.30
CA THR A 126 12.74 16.57 -12.68
C THR A 126 12.41 15.16 -12.23
N THR A 127 11.86 15.02 -11.02
CA THR A 127 11.44 13.73 -10.46
C THR A 127 9.94 13.70 -10.19
N SER A 128 9.27 12.60 -10.49
CA SER A 128 7.89 12.31 -10.06
C SER A 128 7.75 10.90 -9.52
N PHE A 129 6.75 10.71 -8.66
CA PHE A 129 6.46 9.44 -8.00
C PHE A 129 5.00 9.08 -8.22
N ASP A 130 4.74 7.83 -8.55
CA ASP A 130 3.40 7.29 -8.67
C ASP A 130 3.32 5.92 -7.99
N LEU A 131 2.23 5.69 -7.26
CA LEU A 131 1.90 4.40 -6.68
C LEU A 131 0.59 3.90 -7.30
N PHE A 132 0.60 2.67 -7.82
CA PHE A 132 -0.55 2.02 -8.43
C PHE A 132 -0.85 0.68 -7.78
N ALA A 133 -2.12 0.31 -7.79
CA ALA A 133 -2.56 -1.05 -7.53
C ALA A 133 -3.05 -1.70 -8.83
N HIS A 134 -2.93 -3.04 -8.92
CA HIS A 134 -3.52 -3.82 -10.00
C HIS A 134 -4.24 -5.05 -9.46
N THR A 135 -5.57 -5.05 -9.57
CA THR A 135 -6.47 -6.11 -9.08
C THR A 135 -6.32 -7.46 -9.78
N GLY A 136 -5.68 -7.50 -10.95
CA GLY A 136 -5.29 -8.74 -11.61
C GLY A 136 -4.02 -9.38 -11.02
N ASN A 137 -3.42 -8.77 -10.00
CA ASN A 137 -2.19 -9.25 -9.35
C ASN A 137 -1.01 -9.41 -10.33
N VAL A 138 -0.80 -8.40 -11.17
CA VAL A 138 0.25 -8.40 -12.19
C VAL A 138 1.24 -7.29 -11.88
N LYS A 139 2.51 -7.64 -11.68
CA LYS A 139 3.56 -6.68 -11.37
C LYS A 139 3.75 -5.65 -12.48
N PHE A 140 4.11 -4.43 -12.09
CA PHE A 140 4.45 -3.32 -12.99
C PHE A 140 3.34 -2.85 -13.93
N LEU A 141 2.12 -3.37 -13.77
CA LEU A 141 0.93 -2.82 -14.39
C LEU A 141 0.19 -1.96 -13.37
N GLY A 142 -0.37 -0.84 -13.82
CA GLY A 142 -1.23 0.02 -13.02
C GLY A 142 -2.60 0.15 -13.66
N ASN A 143 -3.66 -0.22 -12.94
CA ASN A 143 -5.03 0.10 -13.36
C ASN A 143 -5.77 1.03 -12.37
N THR A 144 -5.22 1.19 -11.16
CA THR A 144 -5.79 2.03 -10.10
C THR A 144 -4.68 2.92 -9.54
N GLY A 145 -4.78 4.24 -9.72
CA GLY A 145 -3.86 5.20 -9.09
C GLY A 145 -4.13 5.34 -7.60
N VAL A 146 -3.08 5.28 -6.79
CA VAL A 146 -3.16 5.30 -5.32
C VAL A 146 -2.63 6.61 -4.76
N CYS A 147 -1.37 6.92 -5.04
CA CYS A 147 -0.70 8.16 -4.63
C CYS A 147 0.13 8.71 -5.78
N GLN A 148 0.23 10.03 -5.88
CA GLN A 148 1.08 10.71 -6.85
C GLN A 148 1.80 11.88 -6.18
N ALA A 149 3.04 12.14 -6.59
CA ALA A 149 3.82 13.27 -6.11
C ALA A 149 4.73 13.84 -7.20
N GLY A 150 4.85 15.16 -7.23
CA GLY A 150 5.64 15.87 -8.24
C GLY A 150 4.80 16.29 -9.46
N PRO A 151 5.44 16.68 -10.57
CA PRO A 151 6.89 16.72 -10.75
C PRO A 151 7.57 17.74 -9.83
N PHE A 152 8.74 17.38 -9.31
CA PHE A 152 9.60 18.24 -8.52
C PHE A 152 10.71 18.80 -9.39
N SER A 153 10.85 20.12 -9.41
CA SER A 153 11.93 20.84 -10.07
C SER A 153 12.78 21.59 -9.04
N GLY A 154 14.05 21.85 -9.38
CA GLY A 154 15.04 22.41 -8.45
C GLY A 154 15.94 21.33 -7.86
N THR A 155 16.90 21.74 -7.01
CA THR A 155 17.98 20.85 -6.58
C THR A 155 17.64 19.98 -5.37
N THR A 156 16.63 20.36 -4.60
CA THR A 156 16.27 19.66 -3.36
C THR A 156 14.78 19.80 -3.12
N PHE A 157 14.12 18.71 -2.76
CA PHE A 157 12.74 18.68 -2.31
C PHE A 157 12.68 17.90 -0.99
N GLY A 158 12.14 18.54 0.05
CA GLY A 158 11.99 17.93 1.37
C GLY A 158 10.88 16.88 1.38
N PRO A 159 10.58 16.26 2.55
CA PRO A 159 9.51 15.28 2.70
C PRO A 159 8.15 15.94 2.41
N ALA A 160 7.82 16.06 1.13
CA ALA A 160 6.53 16.53 0.67
C ALA A 160 5.57 15.36 0.87
N ALA A 161 4.41 15.65 1.46
CA ALA A 161 3.33 14.69 1.46
C ALA A 161 2.95 14.39 0.00
N ALA A 162 3.02 13.13 -0.39
CA ALA A 162 2.42 12.69 -1.64
C ALA A 162 0.92 12.92 -1.58
N ARG A 163 0.31 13.31 -2.70
CA ARG A 163 -1.14 13.42 -2.79
C ARG A 163 -1.69 12.01 -3.00
N CYS A 164 -2.26 11.44 -1.95
CA CYS A 164 -2.95 10.16 -2.01
C CYS A 164 -4.46 10.42 -2.14
N GLU A 165 -5.02 10.10 -3.30
CA GLU A 165 -6.42 10.42 -3.65
C GLU A 165 -7.32 9.17 -3.66
N SER A 166 -6.78 7.98 -3.35
CA SER A 166 -7.57 6.76 -3.45
C SER A 166 -8.70 6.70 -2.42
N LEU A 167 -9.92 6.46 -2.88
CA LEU A 167 -10.99 5.86 -2.07
C LEU A 167 -10.47 4.55 -1.43
N PRO A 168 -11.05 4.10 -0.30
CA PRO A 168 -10.64 2.86 0.33
C PRO A 168 -10.61 1.70 -0.69
N PHE A 169 -9.43 1.13 -0.90
CA PHE A 169 -9.20 0.06 -1.86
C PHE A 169 -9.45 -1.29 -1.20
N SER A 170 -10.07 -2.21 -1.93
CA SER A 170 -10.28 -3.58 -1.47
C SER A 170 -10.09 -4.56 -2.61
N ALA A 171 -9.27 -5.58 -2.39
CA ALA A 171 -9.07 -6.66 -3.34
C ALA A 171 -8.61 -7.94 -2.62
N THR A 172 -9.09 -9.08 -3.11
CA THR A 172 -8.71 -10.40 -2.59
C THR A 172 -7.36 -10.88 -3.12
N ALA A 173 -6.87 -10.27 -4.21
CA ALA A 173 -5.51 -10.41 -4.72
C ALA A 173 -5.16 -9.13 -5.50
N PHE A 174 -3.99 -8.54 -5.27
CA PHE A 174 -3.50 -7.41 -6.03
C PHE A 174 -1.99 -7.29 -5.95
N SER A 175 -1.42 -6.55 -6.90
CA SER A 175 -0.04 -6.06 -6.84
C SER A 175 -0.03 -4.56 -6.55
N LEU A 176 1.04 -4.11 -5.90
CA LEU A 176 1.40 -2.70 -5.79
C LEU A 176 2.61 -2.44 -6.67
N THR A 177 2.61 -1.30 -7.34
CA THR A 177 3.74 -0.82 -8.13
C THR A 177 4.00 0.63 -7.78
N GLU A 178 5.21 0.93 -7.35
CA GLU A 178 5.74 2.28 -7.28
C GLU A 178 6.59 2.57 -8.52
N LEU A 179 6.39 3.73 -9.14
CA LEU A 179 7.23 4.28 -10.19
C LEU A 179 7.90 5.56 -9.71
N VAL A 180 9.20 5.67 -9.97
CA VAL A 180 9.96 6.91 -9.84
C VAL A 180 10.49 7.28 -11.20
N ASP A 181 9.94 8.35 -11.76
CA ASP A 181 10.35 8.89 -13.06
C ASP A 181 11.30 10.05 -12.85
N ILE A 182 12.44 9.99 -13.54
CA ILE A 182 13.49 11.00 -13.46
C ILE A 182 13.85 11.41 -14.87
N SER A 183 13.73 12.70 -15.17
CA SER A 183 14.08 13.26 -16.47
C SER A 183 15.24 14.23 -16.38
N GLY A 184 16.06 14.30 -17.44
CA GLY A 184 17.21 15.20 -17.54
C GLY A 184 18.54 14.65 -16.99
N VAL A 185 18.54 13.38 -16.56
CA VAL A 185 19.39 12.88 -15.47
C VAL A 185 20.88 13.02 -15.73
N GLN A 186 21.49 13.92 -14.96
CA GLN A 186 22.92 13.89 -14.62
C GLN A 186 23.14 13.09 -13.34
N ARG A 187 22.35 13.39 -12.29
CA ARG A 187 22.32 12.65 -11.02
C ARG A 187 21.06 13.00 -10.21
N ALA A 188 20.38 11.99 -9.68
CA ALA A 188 19.24 12.15 -8.79
C ALA A 188 19.26 11.13 -7.65
N THR A 189 18.99 11.61 -6.44
CA THR A 189 18.90 10.81 -5.21
C THR A 189 17.58 11.08 -4.53
N GLY A 190 16.98 10.07 -3.93
CA GLY A 190 15.70 10.28 -3.26
C GLY A 190 15.24 9.12 -2.43
N VAL A 191 14.17 9.39 -1.70
CA VAL A 191 13.45 8.44 -0.89
C VAL A 191 11.96 8.60 -1.11
N SER A 192 11.26 7.48 -1.17
CA SER A 192 9.81 7.39 -1.07
C SER A 192 9.45 6.44 0.06
N LEU A 193 8.38 6.79 0.77
CA LEU A 193 7.80 5.97 1.82
C LEU A 193 6.29 6.01 1.66
N PHE A 194 5.72 4.92 1.17
CA PHE A 194 4.28 4.71 1.10
C PHE A 194 3.86 3.72 2.16
N THR A 195 3.02 4.18 3.08
CA THR A 195 2.49 3.38 4.18
C THR A 195 0.98 3.22 4.02
N VAL A 196 0.48 2.07 4.44
CA VAL A 196 -0.96 1.76 4.42
C VAL A 196 -1.57 1.94 5.81
N GLY A 197 -2.77 2.46 5.83
CA GLY A 197 -3.71 2.37 6.94
C GLY A 197 -5.01 1.68 6.51
N THR A 198 -5.83 1.32 7.48
CA THR A 198 -7.17 0.79 7.25
C THR A 198 -8.21 1.79 7.77
N VAL A 199 -9.31 1.97 7.04
CA VAL A 199 -10.49 2.64 7.60
C VAL A 199 -11.31 1.60 8.35
N ASP A 200 -11.47 1.79 9.66
CA ASP A 200 -12.44 1.03 10.44
C ASP A 200 -13.84 1.41 9.97
N VAL A 201 -14.41 0.58 9.09
CA VAL A 201 -15.84 0.66 8.78
C VAL A 201 -16.56 -0.11 9.87
N PRO A 202 -17.46 0.50 10.66
CA PRO A 202 -18.27 -0.23 11.63
C PRO A 202 -19.00 -1.36 10.91
N GLU A 203 -18.75 -2.61 11.30
CA GLU A 203 -19.40 -3.77 10.71
C GLU A 203 -20.92 -3.53 10.69
N SER A 204 -21.60 -3.81 9.58
CA SER A 204 -23.05 -3.55 9.45
C SER A 204 -23.88 -4.20 10.57
N GLY A 205 -23.36 -5.24 11.23
CA GLY A 205 -23.94 -5.87 12.42
C GLY A 205 -24.00 -4.96 13.66
N THR A 206 -23.01 -4.08 13.87
CA THR A 206 -23.05 -3.11 14.99
C THR A 206 -24.09 -2.01 14.77
N LEU A 207 -24.30 -1.58 13.52
CA LEU A 207 -25.37 -0.65 13.15
C LEU A 207 -26.77 -1.25 13.36
N LEU A 208 -26.97 -2.53 13.04
CA LEU A 208 -28.22 -3.26 13.32
C LEU A 208 -28.47 -3.45 14.82
N LEU A 209 -27.43 -3.68 15.62
CA LEU A 209 -27.52 -3.77 17.08
C LEU A 209 -27.82 -2.42 17.75
N LEU A 210 -27.24 -1.32 17.25
CA LEU A 210 -27.55 0.04 17.71
C LEU A 210 -28.99 0.46 17.32
N ALA A 211 -29.45 0.10 16.13
CA ALA A 211 -30.82 0.36 15.68
C ALA A 211 -31.87 -0.45 16.47
N SER A 212 -31.55 -1.70 16.84
CA SER A 212 -32.44 -2.53 17.67
C SER A 212 -32.44 -2.12 19.15
N GLY A 213 -31.35 -1.56 19.67
CA GLY A 213 -31.29 -0.93 20.99
C GLY A 213 -32.18 0.31 21.13
N LEU A 214 -32.24 1.16 20.09
CA LEU A 214 -33.18 2.31 20.06
C LEU A 214 -34.64 1.87 19.89
N ALA A 215 -34.91 0.83 19.11
CA ALA A 215 -36.28 0.30 18.98
C ALA A 215 -36.80 -0.31 20.30
N ALA A 216 -35.95 -1.01 21.05
CA ALA A 216 -36.32 -1.63 22.33
C ALA A 216 -36.58 -0.58 23.43
N THR A 217 -35.81 0.51 23.48
CA THR A 217 -36.03 1.61 24.44
C THR A 217 -37.27 2.45 24.09
N GLY A 218 -37.60 2.61 22.82
CA GLY A 218 -38.84 3.26 22.38
C GLY A 218 -40.12 2.48 22.73
N MET A 219 -40.07 1.14 22.72
CA MET A 219 -41.22 0.30 23.09
C MET A 219 -41.44 0.20 24.61
N TYR A 220 -40.38 0.22 25.42
CA TYR A 220 -40.51 0.28 26.89
C TYR A 220 -41.00 1.63 27.41
N GLY A 221 -40.71 2.73 26.71
CA GLY A 221 -41.22 4.07 27.04
C GLY A 221 -42.72 4.26 26.77
N ARG A 222 -43.26 3.64 25.71
CA ARG A 222 -44.70 3.73 25.36
C ARG A 222 -45.61 2.87 26.24
N GLY A 223 -45.10 1.80 26.85
CA GLY A 223 -45.88 0.96 27.77
C GLY A 223 -46.23 1.64 29.11
N ARG A 224 -45.45 2.64 29.55
CA ARG A 224 -45.74 3.40 30.78
C ARG A 224 -46.65 4.60 30.57
N ALA A 225 -46.75 5.14 29.36
CA ALA A 225 -47.63 6.27 29.05
C ALA A 225 -49.13 5.88 29.02
N PHE A 226 -49.46 4.60 28.78
CA PHE A 226 -50.85 4.13 28.74
C PHE A 226 -51.45 3.77 30.10
N ARG A 227 -50.64 3.59 31.15
CA ARG A 227 -51.14 3.32 32.53
C ARG A 227 -51.29 4.55 33.42
N ALA A 228 -51.04 5.75 32.90
CA ALA A 228 -51.23 7.00 33.63
C ALA A 228 -52.57 7.70 33.32
N ARG A 229 -53.47 7.06 32.55
CA ARG A 229 -54.82 7.58 32.24
C ARG A 229 -55.97 6.68 32.71
N GLU A 230 -55.69 5.75 33.63
CA GLU A 230 -56.70 5.04 34.40
C GLU A 230 -56.36 5.17 35.88
N LYS A 231 -56.65 6.34 36.44
CA LYS A 231 -56.97 6.56 37.86
C LYS A 231 -57.63 7.92 38.03
#